data_AF-A0A1G8EF06-F1
#
_entry.id   AF-A0A1G8EF06-F1
#
_cell.length_a   1.000
_cell.length_b   1.000
_cell.length_c   1.000
_cell.angle_alpha   90.00
_cell.angle_beta   90.00
_cell.angle_gamma   90.00
#
_symmetry.space_group_name_H-M   'P 1'
#
loop_
_entity.id
_entity.type
_entity.pdbx_description
1 polymer ?
#
loop_
_entity_poly.entity_id
_entity_poly.type
_entity_poly.pdbx_seq_one_letter_code
_entity_poly.pdbx_strand_id
1 'polypeptide(L)'
;MTEQQLEYTFDLFGYSDLYQKLRYPIKVSGEFDNVDIEVLESFLDWYVFDNTDKVLFDDFIYHFRVFRKIYKNNNLPYRPW
;
A
#
# COMPACT_ATOMS: atom_id res chain seq x y z
N MET A 1 -3.79 0.62 10.98
CA MET A 1 -2.33 0.88 10.89
C MET A 1 -2.02 2.30 11.33
N THR A 2 -0.89 2.57 11.99
CA THR A 2 -0.48 3.95 12.31
C THR A 2 0.24 4.61 11.13
N GLU A 3 0.30 5.96 11.12
CA GLU A 3 1.05 6.72 10.09
C GLU A 3 2.53 6.32 10.04
N GLN A 4 3.14 6.04 11.20
CA GLN A 4 4.54 5.59 11.30
C GLN A 4 4.75 4.18 10.74
N GLN A 5 3.82 3.26 11.01
CA GLN A 5 3.88 1.90 10.43
C GLN A 5 3.75 1.96 8.91
N LEU A 6 2.84 2.81 8.41
CA LEU A 6 2.63 3.01 6.98
C LEU A 6 3.92 3.53 6.30
N GLU A 7 4.51 4.60 6.84
CA GLU A 7 5.77 5.17 6.33
C GLU A 7 6.89 4.14 6.32
N TYR A 8 7.06 3.39 7.42
CA TYR A 8 8.07 2.35 7.53
C TYR A 8 7.88 1.22 6.51
N THR A 9 6.65 0.78 6.27
CA THR A 9 6.38 -0.27 5.28
C THR A 9 6.70 0.21 3.86
N PHE A 10 6.34 1.44 3.48
CA PHE A 10 6.74 1.94 2.16
C PHE A 10 8.26 2.05 2.03
N ASP A 11 8.95 2.49 3.09
CA ASP A 11 10.42 2.59 3.11
C ASP A 11 11.09 1.23 2.95
N LEU A 12 10.61 0.21 3.66
CA LEU A 12 11.12 -1.17 3.60
C LEU A 12 11.07 -1.75 2.17
N PHE A 13 10.06 -1.37 1.39
CA PHE A 13 9.88 -1.82 0.00
C PHE A 13 10.50 -0.87 -1.04
N GLY A 14 11.24 0.16 -0.61
CA GLY A 14 11.91 1.11 -1.52
C GLY A 14 10.97 2.14 -2.14
N TYR A 15 9.80 2.37 -1.55
CA TYR A 15 8.76 3.28 -2.04
C TYR A 15 8.59 4.53 -1.17
N SER A 16 9.65 4.97 -0.49
CA SER A 16 9.63 6.15 0.39
C SER A 16 9.18 7.42 -0.36
N ASP A 17 9.64 7.63 -1.59
CA ASP A 17 9.23 8.76 -2.44
C ASP A 17 7.74 8.71 -2.80
N LEU A 18 7.24 7.50 -3.10
CA LEU A 18 5.82 7.29 -3.37
C LEU A 18 4.97 7.61 -2.13
N TYR A 19 5.43 7.20 -0.95
CA TYR A 19 4.76 7.53 0.31
C TYR A 19 4.71 9.03 0.53
N GLN A 20 5.84 9.76 0.38
CA GLN A 20 5.83 11.22 0.57
C GLN A 20 4.85 11.93 -0.35
N LYS A 21 4.73 11.47 -1.60
CA LYS A 21 3.77 11.99 -2.56
C LYS A 21 2.31 11.68 -2.18
N LEU A 22 2.03 10.47 -1.68
CA LEU A 22 0.69 10.00 -1.37
C LEU A 22 0.25 10.22 0.09
N ARG A 23 1.14 10.69 0.97
CA ARG A 23 0.92 10.79 2.42
C ARG A 23 -0.34 11.57 2.78
N TYR A 24 -0.50 12.76 2.21
CA TYR A 24 -1.65 13.61 2.49
C TYR A 24 -2.98 12.99 2.02
N PRO A 25 -3.14 12.55 0.75
CA PRO A 25 -4.38 11.94 0.32
C PRO A 25 -4.66 10.60 1.03
N ILE A 26 -3.64 9.80 1.36
CA ILE A 26 -3.81 8.60 2.20
C ILE A 26 -4.42 8.98 3.54
N LYS A 27 -3.85 9.97 4.24
CA LYS A 27 -4.33 10.43 5.54
C LYS A 27 -5.78 10.94 5.50
N VAL A 28 -6.15 11.71 4.47
CA VAL A 28 -7.51 12.24 4.33
C VAL A 28 -8.52 11.14 3.97
N SER A 29 -8.10 10.14 3.19
CA SER A 29 -8.99 9.06 2.74
C SER A 29 -9.40 8.09 3.85
N GLY A 30 -8.57 7.89 4.87
CA GLY A 30 -8.79 6.89 5.93
C GLY A 30 -8.73 5.43 5.45
N GLU A 31 -8.28 5.17 4.23
CA GLU A 31 -8.34 3.84 3.61
C GLU A 31 -7.49 2.78 4.32
N PHE A 32 -6.48 3.23 5.09
CA PHE A 32 -5.52 2.38 5.80
C PHE A 32 -5.77 2.26 7.31
N ASP A 33 -6.80 2.92 7.84
CA ASP A 33 -7.08 2.95 9.29
C ASP A 33 -7.32 1.54 9.83
N ASN A 34 -8.08 0.73 9.09
CA ASN A 34 -8.47 -0.65 9.43
C ASN A 34 -7.89 -1.67 8.44
N VAL A 35 -6.64 -1.47 8.05
CA VAL A 35 -5.89 -2.43 7.24
C VAL A 35 -4.74 -2.98 8.07
N ASP A 36 -4.65 -4.31 8.09
CA ASP A 36 -3.53 -5.04 8.66
C ASP A 36 -2.27 -4.80 7.82
N ILE A 37 -1.11 -4.78 8.48
CA ILE A 37 0.17 -4.41 7.85
C ILE A 37 0.57 -5.42 6.77
N GLU A 38 0.26 -6.69 6.99
CA GLU A 38 0.56 -7.81 6.10
C GLU A 38 -0.12 -7.65 4.73
N VAL A 39 -1.29 -7.00 4.69
CA VAL A 39 -2.02 -6.73 3.43
C VAL A 39 -1.27 -5.68 2.60
N LEU A 40 -0.73 -4.65 3.25
CA LEU A 40 0.06 -3.63 2.56
C LEU A 40 1.41 -4.19 2.11
N GLU A 41 2.10 -4.92 2.98
CA GLU A 41 3.36 -5.58 2.63
C GLU A 41 3.16 -6.50 1.42
N SER A 42 2.12 -7.33 1.44
CA SER A 42 1.79 -8.20 0.30
C SER A 42 1.42 -7.40 -0.95
N PHE A 43 0.79 -6.24 -0.82
CA PHE A 43 0.49 -5.39 -1.97
C PHE A 43 1.76 -4.80 -2.59
N LEU A 44 2.68 -4.28 -1.76
CA LEU A 44 3.94 -3.70 -2.22
C LEU A 44 4.93 -4.75 -2.76
N ASP A 45 4.83 -6.00 -2.29
CA ASP A 45 5.61 -7.12 -2.85
C ASP A 45 5.14 -7.50 -4.27
N TRP A 46 3.82 -7.44 -4.53
CA TRP A 46 3.25 -7.86 -5.81
C TRP A 46 3.17 -6.75 -6.86
N TYR A 47 3.26 -5.49 -6.45
CA TYR A 47 3.15 -4.34 -7.33
C TYR A 47 4.50 -3.65 -7.51
N VAL A 48 4.80 -3.29 -8.76
CA VAL A 48 5.97 -2.49 -9.11
C VAL A 48 5.53 -1.12 -9.57
N PHE A 49 6.16 -0.08 -9.01
CA PHE A 49 5.90 1.31 -9.35
C PHE A 49 7.12 1.93 -10.05
N ASP A 50 7.34 1.57 -11.33
CA ASP A 50 8.52 1.96 -12.12
C ASP A 50 8.77 3.49 -12.17
N ASN A 51 7.71 4.29 -12.03
CA ASN A 51 7.81 5.74 -11.98
C ASN A 51 6.83 6.30 -10.93
N THR A 52 7.32 6.46 -9.70
CA THR A 52 6.57 6.96 -8.55
C THR A 52 5.97 8.35 -8.81
N ASP A 53 6.64 9.19 -9.59
CA ASP A 53 6.14 10.53 -10.00
C ASP A 53 4.90 10.47 -10.89
N LYS A 54 4.66 9.35 -11.58
CA LYS A 54 3.45 9.17 -12.41
C LYS A 54 2.29 8.51 -11.68
N VAL A 55 2.52 7.91 -10.51
CA VAL A 55 1.46 7.22 -9.75
C VAL A 55 0.47 8.23 -9.18
N LEU A 56 -0.79 8.18 -9.62
CA LEU A 56 -1.86 8.99 -9.05
C LEU A 56 -2.45 8.27 -7.83
N PHE A 57 -2.93 9.04 -6.85
CA PHE A 57 -3.55 8.47 -5.65
C PHE A 57 -4.76 7.61 -6.00
N ASP A 58 -5.62 8.06 -6.92
CA ASP A 58 -6.83 7.34 -7.31
C ASP A 58 -6.52 5.99 -7.96
N ASP A 59 -5.49 5.93 -8.79
CA ASP A 59 -5.03 4.67 -9.41
C ASP A 59 -4.45 3.74 -8.36
N PHE A 60 -3.55 4.27 -7.51
CA PHE A 60 -2.95 3.51 -6.41
C PHE A 60 -4.02 2.89 -5.51
N ILE A 61 -5.01 3.68 -5.07
CA ILE A 61 -6.03 3.20 -4.15
C ILE A 61 -7.02 2.27 -4.83
N TYR A 62 -7.31 2.47 -6.11
CA TYR A 62 -8.12 1.53 -6.89
C TYR A 62 -7.47 0.15 -6.91
N HIS A 63 -6.18 0.08 -7.26
CA HIS A 63 -5.43 -1.17 -7.28
C HIS A 63 -5.33 -1.81 -5.89
N PHE A 64 -5.07 -1.02 -4.85
CA PHE A 64 -5.04 -1.50 -3.48
C PHE A 64 -6.38 -2.11 -3.04
N ARG A 65 -7.50 -1.45 -3.35
CA ARG A 65 -8.86 -1.97 -3.02
C ARG A 65 -9.15 -3.28 -3.74
N VAL A 66 -8.77 -3.40 -5.02
CA VAL A 66 -8.91 -4.65 -5.78
C VAL A 66 -8.06 -5.75 -5.14
N PHE A 67 -6.79 -5.47 -4.86
CA PHE A 67 -5.89 -6.43 -4.22
C PHE A 67 -6.43 -6.88 -2.85
N ARG A 68 -6.84 -5.94 -1.99
CA ARG A 68 -7.40 -6.24 -0.66
C ARG A 68 -8.62 -7.18 -0.74
N LYS A 69 -9.50 -6.99 -1.72
CA LYS A 69 -10.64 -7.89 -1.94
C LYS A 69 -10.18 -9.30 -2.34
N ILE A 70 -9.20 -9.40 -3.23
CA ILE A 70 -8.65 -10.68 -3.67
C ILE A 70 -7.93 -11.38 -2.52
N TYR A 71 -7.08 -10.67 -1.78
CA TYR A 71 -6.32 -11.17 -0.63
C TYR A 71 -7.24 -11.77 0.44
N LYS A 72 -8.30 -11.04 0.82
CA LYS A 72 -9.28 -11.51 1.82
C LYS A 72 -10.09 -12.72 1.36
N ASN A 73 -10.45 -12.79 0.08
CA ASN A 73 -11.38 -13.80 -0.41
C ASN A 73 -10.69 -15.09 -0.87
N ASN A 74 -9.38 -15.07 -1.16
CA ASN A 74 -8.67 -16.21 -1.72
C ASN A 74 -7.63 -16.82 -0.77
N ASN A 75 -7.54 -16.38 0.50
CA ASN A 75 -6.48 -16.79 1.43
C ASN A 75 -5.10 -16.79 0.76
N LEU A 76 -4.77 -15.70 0.06
CA LEU A 76 -3.48 -15.62 -0.62
C LEU A 76 -2.37 -15.82 0.43
N PRO A 77 -1.37 -16.67 0.15
CA PRO A 77 -0.31 -16.92 1.11
C PRO A 77 0.46 -15.61 1.35
N TYR A 78 0.55 -15.22 2.62
CA TYR A 78 1.50 -14.20 3.06
C TYR A 78 2.90 -14.62 2.62
N ARG A 79 3.61 -13.74 1.89
CA ARG A 79 5.00 -13.95 1.50
C ARG A 79 5.88 -12.99 2.32
N PRO A 80 6.56 -13.48 3.36
CA PRO A 80 7.41 -12.66 4.23
C PRO A 80 8.84 -12.52 3.71
N TRP A 81 9.06 -12.50 2.39
CA TRP A 81 10.36 -12.81 1.76
C TRP A 81 10.70 -14.31 1.79
#